data_AF-A0A8F6TZ69-F1
#
_entry.id   AF-A0A8F6TZ69-F1
#
_cell.length_a   1.000
_cell.length_b   1.000
_cell.length_c   1.000
_cell.angle_alpha   90.00
_cell.angle_beta   90.00
_cell.angle_gamma   90.00
#
_symmetry.space_group_name_H-M   'P 1'
#
loop_
_entity.id
_entity.type
_entity.pdbx_description
1 polymer ?
#
loop_
_entity_poly.entity_id
_entity_poly.type
_entity_poly.pdbx_seq_one_letter_code
_entity_poly.pdbx_strand_id
1 'polypeptide(L)'
;MTDLLHSLLDLGDATSRNLDFAHKSNYLVSFGEETITETNLLELLRRHPDIISVETFSKAKESKNGADWEWTFIGKKYQYSMRVQAKRIQRNGALRINHKVGNKKIQQIDLLLDDARAYNLDAFYCIYCSERDRVIWATPMKGGSLRRVSEYGCLMVDARKVKDKSPKKLSDIEQDCFPWHFLTFDDDLRISYDEETYNGSSRGLIVKLSPPSGFGTGIFFSDTEQRQRPEDLPTIDYLNGFGERKLFRSGLIDANPDEVFRVRTAEETDDYRTRRISKRLIFDVREFEGREI
;
A
#
# COMPACT_ATOMS: atom_id res chain seq x y z
N MET A 1 -9.87 -19.09 0.73
CA MET A 1 -8.79 -18.15 1.04
C MET A 1 -9.02 -16.93 0.15
N THR A 2 -9.11 -15.73 0.73
CA THR A 2 -9.32 -14.50 -0.05
C THR A 2 -8.01 -14.18 -0.75
N ASP A 3 -8.04 -13.75 -2.01
CA ASP A 3 -6.81 -13.36 -2.73
C ASP A 3 -6.21 -12.06 -2.13
N LEU A 4 -4.90 -11.85 -2.32
CA LEU A 4 -4.16 -10.73 -1.73
C LEU A 4 -4.68 -9.39 -2.25
N LEU A 5 -4.99 -9.31 -3.54
CA LEU A 5 -5.61 -8.14 -4.17
C LEU A 5 -6.93 -7.78 -3.49
N HIS A 6 -7.85 -8.74 -3.37
CA HIS A 6 -9.15 -8.52 -2.71
C HIS A 6 -8.97 -8.07 -1.26
N SER A 7 -7.96 -8.61 -0.57
CA SER A 7 -7.70 -8.21 0.83
C SER A 7 -7.21 -6.77 0.93
N LEU A 8 -6.33 -6.32 0.03
CA LEU A 8 -5.89 -4.92 -0.01
C LEU A 8 -7.05 -3.99 -0.40
N LEU A 9 -7.86 -4.37 -1.38
CA LEU A 9 -9.06 -3.61 -1.77
C LEU A 9 -10.05 -3.47 -0.60
N ASP A 10 -10.41 -4.59 0.05
CA ASP A 10 -11.33 -4.61 1.19
C ASP A 10 -10.83 -3.77 2.36
N LEU A 11 -9.53 -3.85 2.66
CA LEU A 11 -8.93 -3.11 3.77
C LEU A 11 -8.78 -1.61 3.47
N GLY A 12 -8.54 -1.25 2.20
CA GLY A 12 -8.60 0.14 1.74
C GLY A 12 -10.00 0.70 1.96
N ASP A 13 -11.01 0.04 1.41
CA ASP A 13 -12.40 0.46 1.54
C ASP A 13 -12.88 0.52 3.01
N ALA A 14 -12.51 -0.47 3.83
CA ALA A 14 -12.78 -0.45 5.26
C ALA A 14 -12.10 0.74 5.96
N THR A 15 -10.83 1.03 5.64
CA THR A 15 -10.10 2.19 6.18
C THR A 15 -10.80 3.50 5.81
N SER A 16 -11.16 3.67 4.53
CA SER A 16 -11.88 4.82 4.01
C SER A 16 -13.21 5.05 4.76
N ARG A 17 -14.04 4.00 4.87
CA ARG A 17 -15.33 4.06 5.57
C ARG A 17 -15.20 4.36 7.06
N ASN A 18 -14.24 3.73 7.73
CA ASN A 18 -14.02 3.91 9.16
C ASN A 18 -13.48 5.31 9.47
N LEU A 19 -12.60 5.84 8.61
CA LEU A 19 -12.08 7.20 8.75
C LEU A 19 -13.17 8.24 8.52
N ASP A 20 -14.01 8.06 7.49
CA ASP A 20 -15.18 8.91 7.26
C ASP A 20 -16.12 8.92 8.48
N PHE A 21 -16.39 7.74 9.03
CA PHE A 21 -17.23 7.59 10.20
C PHE A 21 -16.64 8.32 11.41
N ALA A 22 -15.35 8.16 11.67
CA ALA A 22 -14.63 8.79 12.78
C ALA A 22 -14.51 10.32 12.64
N HIS A 23 -14.62 10.87 11.42
CA HIS A 23 -14.59 12.32 11.18
C HIS A 23 -15.94 13.01 11.37
N LYS A 24 -17.05 12.28 11.54
CA LYS A 24 -18.36 12.87 11.79
C LYS A 24 -18.40 13.56 13.17
N SER A 25 -19.05 14.71 13.25
CA SER A 25 -19.10 15.56 14.45
C SER A 25 -19.72 14.93 15.68
N ASN A 26 -20.58 13.94 15.47
CA ASN A 26 -21.43 13.40 16.53
C ASN A 26 -20.79 12.16 17.20
N TYR A 27 -19.60 11.74 16.75
CA TYR A 27 -18.88 10.61 17.31
C TYR A 27 -17.54 11.07 17.89
N LEU A 28 -17.19 10.54 19.07
CA LEU A 28 -15.95 10.85 19.79
C LEU A 28 -14.90 9.73 19.65
N VAL A 29 -15.06 8.85 18.65
CA VAL A 29 -14.14 7.72 18.44
C VAL A 29 -12.86 8.19 17.79
N SER A 30 -11.72 7.91 18.42
CA SER A 30 -10.41 8.14 17.81
C SER A 30 -10.06 7.00 16.86
N PHE A 31 -10.05 7.28 15.56
CA PHE A 31 -9.45 6.38 14.56
C PHE A 31 -8.11 6.97 14.12
N GLY A 32 -7.08 6.66 14.92
CA GLY A 32 -5.73 7.21 14.79
C GLY A 32 -4.89 6.51 13.73
N GLU A 33 -3.76 7.11 13.38
CA GLU A 33 -2.79 6.57 12.42
C GLU A 33 -2.28 5.19 12.85
N GLU A 34 -1.78 5.06 14.10
CA GLU A 34 -1.36 3.78 14.68
C GLU A 34 -2.48 2.73 14.64
N THR A 35 -3.72 3.11 15.00
CA THR A 35 -4.86 2.18 14.97
C THR A 35 -5.15 1.65 13.58
N ILE A 36 -5.13 2.51 12.55
CA ILE A 36 -5.36 2.10 11.17
C ILE A 36 -4.26 1.15 10.72
N THR A 37 -2.99 1.53 10.96
CA THR A 37 -1.84 0.72 10.60
C THR A 37 -1.93 -0.66 11.25
N GLU A 38 -2.05 -0.74 12.58
CA GLU A 38 -2.12 -2.02 13.29
C GLU A 38 -3.29 -2.90 12.83
N THR A 39 -4.46 -2.30 12.59
CA THR A 39 -5.65 -3.02 12.11
C THR A 39 -5.39 -3.64 10.73
N ASN A 40 -4.83 -2.86 9.80
CA ASN A 40 -4.56 -3.34 8.45
C ASN A 40 -3.48 -4.42 8.42
N LEU A 41 -2.39 -4.25 9.19
CA LEU A 41 -1.31 -5.24 9.25
C LEU A 41 -1.79 -6.56 9.89
N LEU A 42 -2.58 -6.48 10.97
CA LEU A 42 -3.18 -7.65 11.62
C LEU A 42 -4.11 -8.40 10.67
N GLU A 43 -4.98 -7.69 9.95
CA GLU A 43 -5.93 -8.30 9.04
C GLU A 43 -5.25 -8.93 7.82
N LEU A 44 -4.19 -8.31 7.30
CA LEU A 44 -3.37 -8.92 6.24
C LEU A 44 -2.76 -10.24 6.71
N LEU A 45 -2.09 -10.25 7.86
CA LEU A 45 -1.52 -11.46 8.45
C LEU A 45 -2.59 -12.54 8.71
N ARG A 46 -3.74 -12.15 9.23
CA ARG A 46 -4.84 -13.09 9.54
C ARG A 46 -5.43 -13.73 8.28
N ARG A 47 -5.49 -12.99 7.17
CA ARG A 47 -6.07 -13.47 5.90
C ARG A 47 -5.08 -14.28 5.08
N HIS A 48 -3.78 -14.03 5.26
CA HIS A 48 -2.68 -14.55 4.45
C HIS A 48 -1.52 -15.11 5.28
N PRO A 49 -1.77 -15.99 6.27
CA PRO A 49 -0.71 -16.44 7.18
C PRO A 49 0.38 -17.27 6.48
N ASP A 50 0.07 -17.84 5.32
CA ASP A 50 0.99 -18.70 4.56
C ASP A 50 1.98 -17.89 3.70
N ILE A 51 1.65 -16.63 3.38
CA ILE A 51 2.47 -15.76 2.52
C ILE A 51 2.90 -14.47 3.21
N ILE A 52 2.25 -14.07 4.31
CA ILE A 52 2.61 -12.88 5.09
C ILE A 52 3.16 -13.30 6.44
N SER A 53 4.32 -12.76 6.81
CA SER A 53 4.85 -12.83 8.17
C SER A 53 5.18 -11.44 8.70
N VAL A 54 5.11 -11.28 10.03
CA VAL A 54 5.38 -10.00 10.71
C VAL A 54 6.45 -10.20 11.76
N GLU A 55 7.50 -9.39 11.68
CA GLU A 55 8.52 -9.28 12.70
C GLU A 55 8.30 -7.96 13.46
N THR A 56 8.14 -8.04 14.79
CA THR A 56 7.93 -6.86 15.64
C THR A 56 9.04 -6.74 16.69
N PHE A 57 9.49 -5.51 16.94
CA PHE A 57 10.51 -5.21 17.94
C PHE A 57 10.11 -4.00 18.81
N SER A 58 10.81 -3.81 19.94
CA SER A 58 10.41 -2.84 20.97
C SER A 58 10.34 -1.38 20.48
N LYS A 59 9.26 -0.68 20.84
CA LYS A 59 8.97 0.75 20.52
C LYS A 59 10.10 1.75 20.81
N ALA A 60 11.04 1.42 21.71
CA ALA A 60 12.14 2.32 22.11
C ALA A 60 13.10 2.73 20.97
N LYS A 61 13.02 2.10 19.80
CA LYS A 61 13.87 2.41 18.62
C LYS A 61 13.15 3.17 17.50
N GLU A 62 11.82 3.26 17.52
CA GLU A 62 10.98 3.77 16.42
C GLU A 62 11.16 5.27 16.16
N SER A 63 11.46 6.07 17.19
CA SER A 63 11.60 7.52 17.06
C SER A 63 12.86 7.99 16.30
N LYS A 64 13.63 7.10 15.68
CA LYS A 64 14.98 7.38 15.16
C LYS A 64 15.14 7.17 13.65
N ASN A 65 14.25 6.44 12.99
CA ASN A 65 14.32 6.18 11.54
C ASN A 65 13.20 6.88 10.74
N GLY A 66 12.12 7.32 11.41
CA GLY A 66 11.03 8.03 10.76
C GLY A 66 10.17 7.18 9.82
N ALA A 67 10.19 5.85 9.99
CA ALA A 67 9.30 4.90 9.30
C ALA A 67 8.45 4.14 10.33
N ASP A 68 7.20 3.87 10.00
CA ASP A 68 6.30 3.08 10.86
C ASP A 68 6.45 1.58 10.58
N TRP A 69 6.78 1.18 9.34
CA TRP A 69 7.13 -0.21 9.01
C TRP A 69 8.02 -0.33 7.77
N GLU A 70 8.54 -1.54 7.57
CA GLU A 70 9.18 -1.97 6.32
C GLU A 70 8.30 -3.01 5.62
N TRP A 71 8.16 -2.89 4.31
CA TRP A 71 7.58 -3.92 3.45
C TRP A 71 8.69 -4.59 2.65
N THR A 72 8.70 -5.92 2.65
CA THR A 72 9.59 -6.75 1.84
C THR A 72 8.74 -7.75 1.05
N PHE A 73 8.77 -7.64 -0.28
CA PHE A 73 8.16 -8.60 -1.20
C PHE A 73 9.25 -9.52 -1.75
N ILE A 74 9.02 -10.82 -1.67
CA ILE A 74 9.94 -11.87 -2.11
C ILE A 74 9.29 -12.63 -3.26
N GLY A 75 9.80 -12.42 -4.48
CA GLY A 75 9.41 -13.22 -5.65
C GLY A 75 10.46 -14.27 -6.01
N LYS A 76 10.19 -15.03 -7.08
CA LYS A 76 11.07 -16.11 -7.56
C LYS A 76 12.42 -15.59 -8.05
N LYS A 77 12.44 -14.39 -8.64
CA LYS A 77 13.61 -13.81 -9.30
C LYS A 77 14.14 -12.56 -8.61
N TYR A 78 13.27 -11.76 -8.00
CA TYR A 78 13.68 -10.53 -7.32
C TYR A 78 13.00 -10.39 -5.95
N GLN A 79 13.69 -9.67 -5.06
CA GLN A 79 13.13 -9.15 -3.82
C GLN A 79 13.03 -7.63 -3.90
N TYR A 80 11.92 -7.06 -3.44
CA TYR A 80 11.73 -5.61 -3.35
C TYR A 80 11.39 -5.19 -1.93
N SER A 81 12.17 -4.26 -1.36
CA SER A 81 11.96 -3.74 -0.01
C SER A 81 11.83 -2.22 0.02
N MET A 82 10.96 -1.72 0.89
CA MET A 82 10.72 -0.28 1.04
C MET A 82 10.41 0.11 2.48
N ARG A 83 10.80 1.33 2.84
CA ARG A 83 10.39 2.02 4.06
C ARG A 83 9.04 2.67 3.86
N VAL A 84 8.14 2.52 4.83
CA VAL A 84 6.82 3.14 4.76
C VAL A 84 6.53 3.94 6.04
N GLN A 85 6.13 5.19 5.85
CA GLN A 85 5.57 6.05 6.90
C GLN A 85 4.08 6.23 6.65
N ALA A 86 3.23 5.87 7.60
CA ALA A 86 1.82 6.19 7.53
C ALA A 86 1.58 7.69 7.73
N LYS A 87 0.53 8.18 7.07
CA LYS A 87 -0.05 9.46 7.38
C LYS A 87 -1.54 9.51 7.23
N ARG A 88 -2.25 9.95 8.26
CA ARG A 88 -3.71 10.13 8.18
C ARG A 88 -4.12 11.56 7.81
N ILE A 89 -5.12 11.70 6.94
CA ILE A 89 -5.83 12.97 6.73
C ILE A 89 -6.64 13.34 7.98
N GLN A 90 -6.44 14.57 8.44
CA GLN A 90 -7.15 15.08 9.61
C GLN A 90 -8.60 15.42 9.27
N ARG A 91 -9.44 15.51 10.31
CA ARG A 91 -10.87 15.87 10.18
C ARG A 91 -11.14 17.19 9.48
N ASN A 92 -10.17 18.12 9.47
CA ASN A 92 -10.25 19.39 8.74
C ASN A 92 -9.65 19.33 7.33
N GLY A 93 -9.38 18.13 6.79
CA GLY A 93 -8.76 17.89 5.50
C GLY A 93 -7.23 18.13 5.46
N ALA A 94 -6.59 18.43 6.59
CA ALA A 94 -5.16 18.70 6.62
C ALA A 94 -4.32 17.41 6.57
N LEU A 95 -3.28 17.43 5.74
CA LEU A 95 -2.20 16.45 5.71
C LEU A 95 -0.97 17.05 6.40
N ARG A 96 -0.53 16.48 7.52
CA ARG A 96 0.52 17.08 8.38
C ARG A 96 1.90 16.45 8.21
N ILE A 97 2.55 16.65 7.06
CA ILE A 97 3.87 16.04 6.75
C ILE A 97 5.03 16.63 7.57
N ASN A 98 5.00 17.92 7.91
CA ASN A 98 6.13 18.66 8.53
C ASN A 98 6.34 18.37 10.02
N HIS A 99 6.18 17.12 10.44
CA HIS A 99 6.42 16.68 11.80
C HIS A 99 7.92 16.67 12.10
N LYS A 100 8.28 17.25 13.24
CA LYS A 100 9.67 17.30 13.73
C LYS A 100 9.83 16.34 14.89
N VAL A 101 10.85 15.48 14.83
CA VAL A 101 11.09 14.42 15.81
C VAL A 101 12.26 14.81 16.72
N GLY A 102 12.06 14.56 18.02
CA GLY A 102 13.07 14.72 19.06
C GLY A 102 13.51 16.17 19.35
N ASN A 103 14.41 16.33 20.32
CA ASN A 103 14.90 17.64 20.78
C ASN A 103 15.67 18.41 19.70
N LYS A 104 16.25 17.70 18.73
CA LYS A 104 17.01 18.28 17.62
C LYS A 104 16.12 18.84 16.49
N LYS A 105 14.79 18.67 16.58
CA LYS A 105 13.81 19.23 15.62
C LYS A 105 14.05 18.82 14.16
N ILE A 106 14.60 17.62 13.93
CA ILE A 106 14.83 17.06 12.59
C ILE A 106 13.47 16.68 11.98
N GLN A 107 13.26 16.91 10.69
CA GLN A 107 12.01 16.51 10.05
C GLN A 107 11.93 14.99 9.92
N GLN A 108 10.77 14.42 10.21
CA GLN A 108 10.53 12.98 10.10
C GLN A 108 10.81 12.45 8.68
N ILE A 109 10.47 13.23 7.66
CA ILE A 109 10.72 12.88 6.25
C ILE A 109 12.20 12.81 5.89
N ASP A 110 13.04 13.63 6.52
CA ASP A 110 14.48 13.58 6.32
C ASP A 110 15.06 12.30 6.92
N LEU A 111 14.61 11.93 8.14
CA LEU A 111 14.98 10.67 8.77
C LEU A 111 14.59 9.46 7.90
N LEU A 112 13.37 9.47 7.38
CA LEU A 112 12.86 8.41 6.50
C LEU A 112 13.75 8.25 5.24
N LEU A 113 14.07 9.36 4.58
CA LEU A 113 14.86 9.35 3.34
C LEU A 113 16.33 8.98 3.59
N ASP A 114 16.92 9.48 4.67
CA ASP A 114 18.31 9.18 5.01
C ASP A 114 18.47 7.73 5.45
N ASP A 115 17.53 7.18 6.23
CA ASP A 115 17.51 5.77 6.61
C ASP A 115 17.30 4.86 5.38
N ALA A 116 16.33 5.16 4.53
CA ALA A 116 16.11 4.40 3.30
C ALA A 116 17.35 4.42 2.39
N ARG A 117 18.01 5.58 2.24
CA ARG A 117 19.25 5.69 1.47
C ARG A 117 20.39 4.85 2.07
N ALA A 118 20.54 4.87 3.40
CA ALA A 118 21.60 4.13 4.08
C ALA A 118 21.51 2.62 3.85
N TYR A 119 20.29 2.10 3.66
CA TYR A 119 20.04 0.67 3.42
C TYR A 119 19.68 0.35 1.97
N ASN A 120 19.87 1.30 1.05
CA ASN A 120 19.48 1.19 -0.36
C ASN A 120 18.04 0.67 -0.52
N LEU A 121 17.07 1.33 0.12
CA LEU A 121 15.64 1.05 0.04
C LEU A 121 14.90 2.24 -0.59
N ASP A 122 13.76 1.98 -1.20
CA ASP A 122 12.82 3.05 -1.51
C ASP A 122 12.09 3.52 -0.24
N ALA A 123 11.64 4.79 -0.24
CA ALA A 123 10.87 5.38 0.84
C ALA A 123 9.50 5.86 0.33
N PHE A 124 8.45 5.47 1.04
CA PHE A 124 7.07 5.82 0.70
C PHE A 124 6.30 6.35 1.90
N TYR A 125 5.28 7.12 1.59
CA TYR A 125 4.17 7.37 2.51
C TYR A 125 2.98 6.49 2.15
N CYS A 126 2.30 5.97 3.18
CA CYS A 126 0.96 5.40 3.08
C CYS A 126 -0.04 6.40 3.66
N ILE A 127 -0.74 7.13 2.80
CA ILE A 127 -1.73 8.13 3.18
C ILE A 127 -3.09 7.46 3.41
N TYR A 128 -3.59 7.55 4.64
CA TYR A 128 -4.95 7.14 4.99
C TYR A 128 -5.94 8.28 4.77
N CYS A 129 -6.94 8.05 3.93
CA CYS A 129 -7.92 9.05 3.51
C CYS A 129 -9.33 8.44 3.41
N SER A 130 -10.35 9.29 3.50
CA SER A 130 -11.73 8.93 3.16
C SER A 130 -11.94 9.13 1.66
N GLU A 131 -12.86 8.38 1.06
CA GLU A 131 -13.36 8.65 -0.30
C GLU A 131 -13.84 10.10 -0.46
N ARG A 132 -14.27 10.76 0.62
CA ARG A 132 -14.69 12.17 0.60
C ARG A 132 -13.54 13.17 0.43
N ASP A 133 -12.31 12.75 0.72
CA ASP A 133 -11.12 13.59 0.60
C ASP A 133 -10.60 13.66 -0.85
N ARG A 134 -11.14 12.82 -1.75
CA ARG A 134 -10.84 12.74 -3.18
C ARG A 134 -11.20 14.02 -3.91
N VAL A 135 -10.27 14.55 -4.70
CA VAL A 135 -10.51 15.71 -5.57
C VAL A 135 -10.26 15.34 -7.03
N ILE A 136 -9.17 14.64 -7.31
CA ILE A 136 -8.68 14.45 -8.69
C ILE A 136 -9.29 13.21 -9.32
N TRP A 137 -9.23 12.03 -8.71
CA TRP A 137 -9.76 10.86 -9.41
C TRP A 137 -11.30 10.84 -9.49
N ALA A 138 -12.02 11.87 -9.04
CA ALA A 138 -13.47 11.88 -8.85
C ALA A 138 -14.21 11.29 -10.06
N THR A 139 -14.65 10.01 -9.97
CA THR A 139 -15.50 9.47 -11.02
C THR A 139 -16.88 10.11 -10.84
N PRO A 140 -17.44 10.78 -11.86
CA PRO A 140 -18.81 11.27 -11.76
C PRO A 140 -19.71 10.05 -11.53
N MET A 141 -20.45 10.01 -10.41
CA MET A 141 -21.53 9.04 -10.22
C MET A 141 -22.63 9.34 -11.25
N LYS A 142 -22.50 8.81 -12.46
CA LYS A 142 -23.60 8.75 -13.42
C LYS A 142 -24.40 7.48 -13.17
N GLY A 143 -25.58 7.64 -12.58
CA GLY A 143 -26.59 6.59 -12.45
C GLY A 143 -26.46 5.80 -11.15
N GLY A 144 -27.55 5.71 -10.39
CA GLY A 144 -27.66 5.06 -9.08
C GLY A 144 -27.50 3.54 -9.09
N SER A 145 -26.37 3.03 -9.58
CA SER A 145 -26.03 1.61 -9.55
C SER A 145 -24.72 1.39 -8.77
N LEU A 146 -24.87 0.70 -7.65
CA LEU A 146 -23.88 -0.12 -6.92
C LEU A 146 -22.64 0.58 -6.32
N ARG A 147 -22.47 0.34 -5.01
CA ARG A 147 -21.34 0.84 -4.21
C ARG A 147 -20.06 0.18 -4.69
N ARG A 148 -19.27 0.93 -5.47
CA ARG A 148 -17.90 0.56 -5.83
C ARG A 148 -17.09 0.34 -4.55
N VAL A 149 -16.28 -0.73 -4.48
CA VAL A 149 -15.23 -0.83 -3.45
C VAL A 149 -14.34 0.40 -3.64
N SER A 150 -14.19 1.18 -2.58
CA SER A 150 -13.32 2.35 -2.61
C SER A 150 -11.89 1.87 -2.83
N GLU A 151 -11.28 2.29 -3.94
CA GLU A 151 -9.82 2.16 -4.17
C GLU A 151 -9.04 3.10 -3.22
N TYR A 152 -9.75 3.96 -2.49
CA TYR A 152 -9.24 4.87 -1.48
C TYR A 152 -9.21 4.22 -0.10
N GLY A 153 -8.60 4.91 0.85
CA GLY A 153 -8.36 4.40 2.19
C GLY A 153 -6.90 4.23 2.49
N CYS A 154 -6.13 3.73 1.52
CA CYS A 154 -4.69 3.50 1.64
C CYS A 154 -3.99 3.85 0.32
N LEU A 155 -3.48 5.08 0.24
CA LEU A 155 -2.77 5.60 -0.93
C LEU A 155 -1.27 5.59 -0.70
N MET A 156 -0.50 5.11 -1.64
CA MET A 156 0.97 5.11 -1.60
C MET A 156 1.52 6.27 -2.41
N VAL A 157 2.61 6.89 -1.95
CA VAL A 157 3.32 7.94 -2.69
C VAL A 157 4.80 7.98 -2.31
N ASP A 158 5.67 8.25 -3.27
CA ASP A 158 7.12 8.35 -3.07
C ASP A 158 7.45 9.49 -2.08
N ALA A 159 8.25 9.21 -1.06
CA ALA A 159 8.60 10.18 -0.04
C ALA A 159 9.40 11.37 -0.58
N ARG A 160 10.13 11.22 -1.70
CA ARG A 160 10.83 12.33 -2.37
C ARG A 160 9.82 13.32 -2.93
N LYS A 161 8.78 12.84 -3.61
CA LYS A 161 7.69 13.68 -4.11
C LYS A 161 6.96 14.41 -2.98
N VAL A 162 6.73 13.72 -1.86
CA VAL A 162 6.14 14.33 -0.66
C VAL A 162 7.03 15.44 -0.10
N LYS A 163 8.36 15.23 -0.05
CA LYS A 163 9.32 16.24 0.40
C LYS A 163 9.33 17.46 -0.53
N ASP A 164 9.42 17.21 -1.83
CA ASP A 164 9.51 18.25 -2.85
C ASP A 164 8.25 19.12 -2.89
N LYS A 165 7.07 18.51 -2.84
CA LYS A 165 5.79 19.24 -2.86
C LYS A 165 5.37 19.79 -1.50
N SER A 166 5.85 19.20 -0.41
CA SER A 166 5.49 19.58 0.97
C SER A 166 3.97 19.79 1.17
N PRO A 167 3.14 18.78 0.83
CA PRO A 167 1.70 18.94 0.70
C PRO A 167 1.04 19.26 2.05
N LYS A 168 0.01 20.11 2.01
CA LYS A 168 -0.82 20.48 3.18
C LYS A 168 -2.18 19.81 3.16
N LYS A 169 -2.61 19.32 2.00
CA LYS A 169 -3.86 18.57 1.77
C LYS A 169 -3.60 17.44 0.79
N LEU A 170 -4.55 16.49 0.69
CA LEU A 170 -4.45 15.40 -0.27
C LEU A 170 -4.39 15.91 -1.72
N SER A 171 -5.20 16.92 -2.08
CA SER A 171 -5.23 17.52 -3.42
C SER A 171 -3.87 18.01 -3.93
N ASP A 172 -2.93 18.34 -3.04
CA ASP A 172 -1.60 18.85 -3.40
C ASP A 172 -0.67 17.73 -3.92
N ILE A 173 -1.01 16.46 -3.63
CA ILE A 173 -0.17 15.28 -3.89
C ILE A 173 -0.95 14.11 -4.52
N GLU A 174 -2.28 14.21 -4.65
CA GLU A 174 -3.16 13.11 -5.09
C GLU A 174 -2.79 12.54 -6.47
N GLN A 175 -2.31 13.38 -7.40
CA GLN A 175 -1.84 12.93 -8.73
C GLN A 175 -0.60 12.03 -8.68
N ASP A 176 0.19 12.11 -7.61
CA ASP A 176 1.38 11.29 -7.42
C ASP A 176 1.12 10.03 -6.61
N CYS A 177 -0.09 9.92 -6.06
CA CYS A 177 -0.51 8.77 -5.30
C CYS A 177 -0.92 7.62 -6.21
N PHE A 178 -0.92 6.42 -5.66
CA PHE A 178 -1.56 5.25 -6.26
C PHE A 178 -2.17 4.39 -5.14
N PRO A 179 -3.27 3.67 -5.37
CA PRO A 179 -3.81 2.75 -4.37
C PRO A 179 -2.80 1.66 -4.01
N TRP A 180 -2.68 1.30 -2.73
CA TRP A 180 -1.72 0.27 -2.29
C TRP A 180 -1.92 -1.11 -2.92
N HIS A 181 -3.09 -1.41 -3.49
CA HIS A 181 -3.38 -2.69 -4.13
C HIS A 181 -2.67 -2.82 -5.49
N PHE A 182 -2.16 -1.72 -6.06
CA PHE A 182 -1.32 -1.75 -7.27
C PHE A 182 0.06 -2.39 -7.00
N LEU A 183 0.36 -2.75 -5.74
CA LEU A 183 1.54 -3.54 -5.41
C LEU A 183 1.40 -5.02 -5.78
N THR A 184 0.19 -5.51 -6.07
CA THR A 184 -0.02 -6.95 -6.34
C THR A 184 0.11 -7.32 -7.80
N PHE A 185 -0.56 -6.64 -8.72
CA PHE A 185 -0.62 -7.07 -10.13
C PHE A 185 -0.41 -5.92 -11.10
N ASP A 186 -0.02 -6.25 -12.33
CA ASP A 186 0.13 -5.27 -13.40
C ASP A 186 -1.24 -4.79 -13.93
N ASP A 187 -1.28 -3.53 -14.35
CA ASP A 187 -2.49 -2.72 -14.62
C ASP A 187 -3.38 -3.21 -15.79
N ASP A 188 -3.11 -4.37 -16.39
CA ASP A 188 -3.94 -4.90 -17.49
C ASP A 188 -5.18 -5.67 -17.02
N LEU A 189 -5.33 -5.89 -15.71
CA LEU A 189 -6.55 -6.47 -15.16
C LEU A 189 -7.64 -5.40 -15.02
N ARG A 190 -8.58 -5.41 -15.96
CA ARG A 190 -9.86 -4.72 -15.80
C ARG A 190 -10.56 -5.31 -14.57
N ILE A 191 -10.55 -4.56 -13.47
CA ILE A 191 -11.36 -4.85 -12.28
C ILE A 191 -12.82 -4.63 -12.67
N SER A 192 -13.55 -5.72 -12.94
CA SER A 192 -15.02 -5.67 -13.06
C SER A 192 -15.65 -6.18 -11.77
N TYR A 193 -16.65 -5.45 -11.30
CA TYR A 193 -17.41 -5.78 -10.10
C TYR A 193 -18.70 -6.48 -10.51
N ASP A 194 -18.83 -7.77 -10.19
CA ASP A 194 -20.09 -8.50 -10.37
C ASP A 194 -20.74 -8.74 -8.99
N GLU A 195 -22.04 -8.43 -8.89
CA GLU A 195 -22.86 -8.82 -7.76
C GLU A 195 -23.50 -10.19 -8.01
N GLU A 196 -23.28 -11.14 -7.10
CA GLU A 196 -24.21 -12.25 -6.95
C GLU A 196 -25.29 -11.86 -5.93
N THR A 197 -26.50 -11.62 -6.42
CA THR A 197 -27.68 -11.54 -5.56
C THR A 197 -28.17 -12.96 -5.26
N TYR A 198 -27.87 -13.48 -4.06
CA TYR A 198 -28.52 -14.68 -3.55
C TYR A 198 -29.45 -14.32 -2.38
N ASN A 199 -30.75 -14.53 -2.57
CA ASN A 199 -31.80 -14.46 -1.54
C ASN A 199 -31.74 -13.24 -0.58
N GLY A 200 -31.65 -12.03 -1.12
CA GLY A 200 -31.93 -10.79 -0.38
C GLY A 200 -30.97 -10.46 0.77
N SER A 201 -29.83 -11.14 0.86
CA SER A 201 -28.76 -10.83 1.82
C SER A 201 -27.45 -10.65 1.07
N SER A 202 -27.03 -9.40 0.86
CA SER A 202 -25.76 -9.09 0.21
C SER A 202 -24.60 -9.66 1.02
N ARG A 203 -23.96 -10.72 0.51
CA ARG A 203 -22.70 -11.25 1.04
C ARG A 203 -21.71 -11.43 -0.10
N GLY A 204 -20.64 -10.65 -0.03
CA GLY A 204 -19.44 -10.84 -0.84
C GLY A 204 -19.48 -10.05 -2.13
N LEU A 205 -18.41 -9.29 -2.35
CA LEU A 205 -18.15 -8.57 -3.58
C LEU A 205 -17.15 -9.41 -4.36
N ILE A 206 -17.54 -9.90 -5.53
CA ILE A 206 -16.65 -10.70 -6.38
C ILE A 206 -15.94 -9.74 -7.33
N VAL A 207 -14.66 -9.45 -7.06
CA VAL A 207 -13.80 -8.83 -8.07
C VAL A 207 -13.49 -9.91 -9.11
N LYS A 208 -13.97 -9.71 -10.34
CA LYS A 208 -13.55 -10.50 -11.49
C LYS A 208 -12.39 -9.79 -12.19
N LEU A 209 -11.32 -10.54 -12.38
CA LEU A 209 -10.14 -10.13 -13.14
C LEU A 209 -10.35 -10.65 -14.56
N SER A 210 -10.53 -9.75 -15.53
CA SER A 210 -10.71 -10.13 -16.94
C SER A 210 -9.44 -9.84 -17.73
N PRO A 211 -9.01 -10.74 -18.65
CA PRO A 211 -7.91 -10.45 -19.55
C PRO A 211 -8.23 -9.29 -20.51
N PRO A 212 -7.21 -8.63 -21.09
CA PRO A 212 -7.39 -7.66 -22.16
C PRO A 212 -7.70 -8.40 -23.48
N SER A 213 -8.91 -8.96 -23.60
CA SER A 213 -9.39 -9.50 -24.89
C SER A 213 -10.59 -8.72 -25.39
N GLY A 214 -10.50 -8.31 -26.66
CA GLY A 214 -11.37 -7.36 -27.33
C GLY A 214 -12.87 -7.67 -27.32
N PHE A 215 -13.64 -6.60 -27.52
CA PHE A 215 -15.08 -6.59 -27.79
C PHE A 215 -15.94 -7.44 -26.84
N GLY A 216 -16.00 -7.02 -25.58
CA GLY A 216 -17.08 -7.38 -24.66
C GLY A 216 -17.66 -6.12 -24.04
N THR A 217 -18.99 -6.03 -23.99
CA THR A 217 -19.79 -4.95 -23.37
C THR A 217 -19.61 -4.92 -21.85
N GLY A 218 -18.39 -4.69 -21.37
CA GLY A 218 -18.08 -4.39 -19.98
C GLY A 218 -18.18 -2.89 -19.73
N ILE A 219 -18.43 -2.52 -18.48
CA ILE A 219 -18.46 -1.11 -18.03
C ILE A 219 -17.14 -0.45 -18.45
N PHE A 220 -17.21 0.44 -19.44
CA PHE A 220 -16.07 1.18 -19.94
C PHE A 220 -15.57 2.13 -18.83
N PHE A 221 -14.36 1.91 -18.34
CA PHE A 221 -13.61 2.98 -17.69
C PHE A 221 -13.32 4.03 -18.76
N SER A 222 -13.84 5.25 -18.60
CA SER A 222 -13.65 6.31 -19.60
C SER A 222 -12.17 6.69 -19.69
N ASP A 223 -11.65 6.69 -20.91
CA ASP A 223 -10.28 6.99 -21.37
C ASP A 223 -9.75 8.42 -21.07
N THR A 224 -10.03 9.03 -19.92
CA THR A 224 -9.58 10.42 -19.67
C THR A 224 -9.30 10.67 -18.20
N GLU A 225 -8.19 10.12 -17.72
CA GLU A 225 -7.20 10.78 -16.86
C GLU A 225 -6.08 9.75 -16.61
N GLN A 226 -4.89 10.03 -17.12
CA GLN A 226 -3.73 9.14 -17.00
C GLN A 226 -3.44 8.88 -15.52
N ARG A 227 -3.80 7.67 -15.05
CA ARG A 227 -3.45 7.19 -13.72
C ARG A 227 -1.93 7.03 -13.69
N GLN A 228 -1.23 7.92 -13.01
CA GLN A 228 0.22 7.82 -12.86
C GLN A 228 0.55 6.82 -11.75
N ARG A 229 0.51 5.53 -12.07
CA ARG A 229 1.35 4.59 -11.34
C ARG A 229 2.80 5.03 -11.58
N PRO A 230 3.67 5.04 -10.54
CA PRO A 230 5.10 5.17 -10.79
C PRO A 230 5.50 4.13 -11.81
N GLU A 231 5.93 4.55 -13.01
CA GLU A 231 6.20 3.71 -14.19
C GLU A 231 7.20 2.56 -13.91
N ASP A 232 7.81 2.56 -12.72
CA ASP A 232 8.90 1.68 -12.32
C ASP A 232 8.56 0.83 -11.08
N LEU A 233 7.34 0.78 -10.55
CA LEU A 233 7.06 -0.09 -9.38
C LEU A 233 7.08 -1.57 -9.77
N PRO A 234 7.93 -2.41 -9.15
CA PRO A 234 7.94 -3.85 -9.45
C PRO A 234 6.64 -4.52 -8.97
N THR A 235 5.90 -5.14 -9.89
CA THR A 235 4.74 -6.00 -9.59
C THR A 235 5.17 -7.36 -9.02
N ILE A 236 4.24 -8.13 -8.47
CA ILE A 236 4.49 -9.55 -8.14
C ILE A 236 4.97 -10.32 -9.38
N ASP A 237 4.37 -10.07 -10.55
CA ASP A 237 4.79 -10.70 -11.82
C ASP A 237 6.25 -10.39 -12.14
N TYR A 238 6.64 -9.11 -12.04
CA TYR A 238 8.03 -8.67 -12.21
C TYR A 238 8.95 -9.39 -11.23
N LEU A 239 8.59 -9.44 -9.94
CA LEU A 239 9.37 -10.10 -8.90
C LEU A 239 9.52 -11.61 -9.14
N ASN A 240 8.54 -12.23 -9.80
CA ASN A 240 8.57 -13.63 -10.20
C ASN A 240 9.29 -13.87 -11.53
N GLY A 241 9.83 -12.82 -12.15
CA GLY A 241 10.63 -12.88 -13.37
C GLY A 241 9.82 -12.78 -14.66
N PHE A 242 8.54 -12.43 -14.56
CA PHE A 242 7.69 -12.14 -15.71
C PHE A 242 7.81 -10.64 -16.05
N GLY A 243 8.36 -10.33 -17.22
CA GLY A 243 8.57 -8.96 -17.69
C GLY A 243 9.93 -8.79 -18.38
N GLU A 244 9.93 -8.09 -19.52
CA GLU A 244 11.13 -7.89 -20.34
C GLU A 244 11.96 -6.66 -19.91
N ARG A 245 11.35 -5.72 -19.18
CA ARG A 245 11.97 -4.46 -18.78
C ARG A 245 12.82 -4.62 -17.54
N LYS A 246 14.09 -4.21 -17.57
CA LYS A 246 14.90 -4.11 -16.34
C LYS A 246 14.55 -2.84 -15.55
N LEU A 247 14.11 -3.01 -14.31
CA LEU A 247 13.89 -1.90 -13.39
C LEU A 247 15.14 -1.62 -12.56
N PHE A 248 15.44 -0.33 -12.36
CA PHE A 248 16.55 0.13 -11.52
C PHE A 248 15.98 0.92 -10.34
N ARG A 249 15.84 0.26 -9.19
CA ARG A 249 15.28 0.88 -7.98
C ARG A 249 16.05 0.46 -6.74
N SER A 250 16.09 1.38 -5.77
CA SER A 250 16.53 1.04 -4.42
C SER A 250 15.55 0.02 -3.82
N GLY A 251 16.10 -0.94 -3.11
CA GLY A 251 15.37 -2.02 -2.46
C GLY A 251 15.07 -3.20 -3.37
N LEU A 252 15.33 -3.09 -4.68
CA LEU A 252 15.18 -4.19 -5.64
C LEU A 252 16.53 -4.92 -5.80
N ILE A 253 16.55 -6.21 -5.49
CA ILE A 253 17.74 -7.08 -5.62
C ILE A 253 17.37 -8.39 -6.31
N ASP A 254 18.33 -9.02 -6.99
CA ASP A 254 18.18 -10.39 -7.49
C ASP A 254 17.94 -11.34 -6.30
N ALA A 255 16.80 -12.03 -6.30
CA ALA A 255 16.50 -13.06 -5.34
C ALA A 255 17.32 -14.30 -5.72
N ASN A 256 18.50 -14.44 -5.14
CA ASN A 256 19.17 -15.74 -5.13
C ASN A 256 18.34 -16.67 -4.22
N PRO A 257 17.71 -17.75 -4.74
CA PRO A 257 16.83 -18.62 -3.94
C PRO A 257 17.50 -19.17 -2.67
N ASP A 258 18.82 -19.36 -2.73
CA ASP A 258 19.64 -19.89 -1.63
C ASP A 258 20.08 -18.83 -0.61
N GLU A 259 20.07 -17.54 -0.94
CA GLU A 259 20.39 -16.44 -0.01
C GLU A 259 19.14 -15.88 0.67
N VAL A 260 18.01 -15.83 -0.03
CA VAL A 260 16.75 -15.31 0.53
C VAL A 260 16.22 -16.20 1.65
N PHE A 261 16.51 -17.51 1.64
CA PHE A 261 16.21 -18.42 2.75
C PHE A 261 17.28 -18.44 3.86
N ARG A 262 18.49 -17.89 3.61
CA ARG A 262 19.50 -17.68 4.66
C ARG A 262 19.18 -16.49 5.57
N VAL A 263 18.14 -15.72 5.27
CA VAL A 263 17.55 -14.65 6.10
C VAL A 263 16.79 -15.23 7.31
N ARG A 264 17.39 -16.23 7.97
CA ARG A 264 16.94 -16.87 9.21
C ARG A 264 18.10 -17.07 10.20
N THR A 265 19.26 -16.44 9.97
CA THR A 265 20.38 -16.52 10.90
C THR A 265 20.27 -15.43 11.96
N ALA A 266 20.72 -15.77 13.17
CA ALA A 266 20.74 -14.88 14.33
C ALA A 266 21.58 -13.59 14.10
N GLU A 267 22.46 -13.56 13.10
CA GLU A 267 23.28 -12.40 12.71
C GLU A 267 22.47 -11.28 12.05
N GLU A 268 21.46 -11.59 11.24
CA GLU A 268 20.59 -10.56 10.67
C GLU A 268 19.60 -10.01 11.69
N THR A 269 19.21 -10.81 12.70
CA THR A 269 18.48 -10.26 13.85
C THR A 269 19.29 -9.13 14.51
N ASP A 270 20.61 -9.16 14.39
CA ASP A 270 21.50 -8.08 14.83
C ASP A 270 21.55 -6.91 13.83
N ASP A 271 21.66 -7.15 12.51
CA ASP A 271 21.56 -6.09 11.48
C ASP A 271 20.21 -5.32 11.56
N TYR A 272 19.08 -6.02 11.71
CA TYR A 272 17.77 -5.39 11.87
C TYR A 272 17.60 -4.65 13.21
N ARG A 273 18.23 -5.15 14.29
CA ARG A 273 18.35 -4.39 15.56
C ARG A 273 19.18 -3.13 15.39
N THR A 274 20.14 -3.09 14.48
CA THR A 274 20.89 -1.87 14.14
C THR A 274 20.09 -0.90 13.26
N ARG A 275 19.20 -1.43 12.40
CA ARG A 275 18.28 -0.69 11.49
C ARG A 275 17.08 -0.01 12.16
N ARG A 276 16.83 -0.30 13.44
CA ARG A 276 15.86 0.42 14.32
C ARG A 276 14.40 0.40 13.85
N ILE A 277 14.01 -0.59 13.06
CA ILE A 277 12.64 -0.81 12.58
C ILE A 277 11.76 -1.35 13.71
N SER A 278 10.55 -0.83 13.88
CA SER A 278 9.58 -1.36 14.84
C SER A 278 8.82 -2.58 14.29
N LYS A 279 8.50 -2.56 12.99
CA LYS A 279 7.73 -3.59 12.29
C LYS A 279 8.27 -3.87 10.90
N ARG A 280 8.40 -5.14 10.54
CA ARG A 280 8.69 -5.59 9.17
C ARG A 280 7.65 -6.60 8.75
N LEU A 281 7.07 -6.39 7.56
CA LEU A 281 6.17 -7.34 6.94
C LEU A 281 6.83 -7.94 5.72
N ILE A 282 6.84 -9.26 5.67
CA ILE A 282 7.44 -10.03 4.59
C ILE A 282 6.31 -10.73 3.84
N PHE A 283 6.22 -10.46 2.54
CA PHE A 283 5.28 -11.04 1.60
C PHE A 283 6.05 -12.03 0.72
N ASP A 284 5.86 -13.33 0.96
CA ASP A 284 6.39 -14.40 0.14
C ASP A 284 5.43 -14.69 -1.01
N VAL A 285 5.72 -14.11 -2.17
CA VAL A 285 4.86 -14.16 -3.37
C VAL A 285 5.45 -15.10 -4.43
N ARG A 286 6.39 -15.97 -4.06
CA ARG A 286 7.01 -16.94 -4.97
C ARG A 286 6.00 -17.91 -5.54
N GLU A 287 5.07 -18.38 -4.73
CA GLU A 287 4.02 -19.31 -5.17
C GLU A 287 2.78 -18.59 -5.73
N PHE A 288 2.82 -17.25 -5.83
CA PHE A 288 1.83 -16.50 -6.61
C PHE A 288 2.13 -16.71 -8.09
N GLU A 289 1.54 -17.75 -8.66
CA GLU A 289 1.45 -17.88 -10.10
C GLU A 289 0.57 -16.73 -10.60
N GLY A 290 1.16 -15.83 -11.40
CA GLY A 290 0.37 -15.05 -12.35
C GLY A 290 -0.45 -16.09 -13.12
N ARG A 291 -1.76 -16.13 -12.86
CA ARG A 291 -2.62 -17.20 -13.41
C ARG A 291 -2.32 -17.27 -14.90
N GLU A 292 -2.05 -18.48 -15.41
CA GLU A 292 -2.12 -18.71 -16.84
C GLU A 292 -3.41 -18.06 -17.36
N ILE A 293 -3.21 -17.07 -18.23
CA ILE A 293 -4.24 -16.21 -18.80
C ILE A 293 -5.07 -17.02 -19.81
#